data_AF-A0A087SVM2-F1
#
_entry.id   AF-A0A087SVM2-F1
#
_cell.length_a   1.000
_cell.length_b   1.000
_cell.length_c   1.000
_cell.angle_alpha   90.00
_cell.angle_beta   90.00
_cell.angle_gamma   90.00
#
_symmetry.space_group_name_H-M   'P 1'
#
loop_
_entity.id
_entity.type
_entity.pdbx_description
1 polymer ?
#
loop_
_entity_poly.entity_id
_entity_poly.type
_entity_poly.pdbx_seq_one_letter_code
_entity_poly.pdbx_strand_id
1 'polypeptide(L)'
;MLTINATESTMYLCRATNYIRSANYTVTDSKDFHIFVLTKSDSQAIVTEEASEPPLSNIRRPPPDTPQGYCSLYTGTTCRKYLGSAGLVYYNFSTDGSPIPVNEQIAQDLWEEVISSLLEPCRTAAETLL
;
A
#
# COMPACT_ATOMS: atom_id res chain seq x y z
N MET A 1 -10.58 4.57 14.59
CA MET A 1 -11.08 4.32 13.22
C MET A 1 -11.95 5.52 12.84
N LEU A 2 -11.57 6.27 11.80
CA LEU A 2 -12.36 7.40 11.30
C LEU A 2 -13.38 6.85 10.30
N THR A 3 -14.67 7.09 10.53
CA THR A 3 -15.76 6.73 9.62
C THR A 3 -16.42 8.00 9.12
N ILE A 4 -16.51 8.14 7.80
CA ILE A 4 -17.13 9.29 7.14
C ILE A 4 -18.27 8.74 6.29
N ASN A 5 -19.48 9.26 6.51
CA ASN A 5 -20.65 8.91 5.71
C ASN A 5 -20.88 10.02 4.69
N ALA A 6 -20.53 9.77 3.44
CA ALA A 6 -20.66 10.73 2.35
C ALA A 6 -21.85 10.33 1.46
N THR A 7 -22.86 11.20 1.39
CA THR A 7 -24.06 11.03 0.57
C THR A 7 -24.00 11.76 -0.76
N GLU A 8 -23.06 12.69 -0.92
CA GLU A 8 -22.85 13.51 -2.12
C GLU A 8 -21.38 13.47 -2.54
N SER A 9 -21.11 13.81 -3.80
CA SER A 9 -19.76 13.85 -4.35
C SER A 9 -18.94 14.92 -3.62
N THR A 10 -17.93 14.49 -2.89
CA THR A 10 -17.19 15.34 -1.94
C THR A 10 -15.70 14.99 -1.95
N MET A 11 -14.86 16.01 -1.78
CA MET A 11 -13.42 15.87 -1.64
C MET A 11 -13.03 16.03 -0.18
N TYR A 12 -12.39 15.02 0.39
CA TYR A 12 -11.84 15.05 1.73
C TYR A 12 -10.32 15.20 1.68
N LEU A 13 -9.78 16.04 2.56
CA LEU A 13 -8.35 16.13 2.80
C LEU A 13 -8.01 15.34 4.06
N CYS A 14 -7.22 14.29 3.91
CA CYS A 14 -6.73 13.48 5.02
C CYS A 14 -5.26 13.79 5.26
N ARG A 15 -4.94 14.34 6.43
CA ARG A 15 -3.56 14.59 6.85
C ARG A 15 -3.09 13.50 7.81
N ALA A 16 -2.14 12.69 7.36
CA ALA A 16 -1.41 11.77 8.24
C ALA A 16 -0.23 12.52 8.87
N THR A 17 -0.09 12.47 10.19
CA THR A 17 1.04 13.11 10.89
C THR A 17 1.67 12.13 11.87
N ASN A 18 2.97 11.91 11.72
CA ASN A 18 3.82 11.13 12.61
C ASN A 18 4.63 12.07 13.50
N TYR A 19 4.74 11.72 14.78
CA TYR A 19 5.56 12.45 15.74
C TYR A 19 6.59 11.51 16.34
N ILE A 20 7.87 11.86 16.21
CA ILE A 20 8.97 11.15 16.87
C ILE A 20 9.47 12.05 18.00
N ARG A 21 9.35 11.56 19.24
CA ARG A 21 9.77 12.28 20.45
C ARG A 21 11.04 11.66 21.02
N SER A 22 12.06 12.48 21.24
CA SER A 22 13.23 12.18 22.06
C SER A 22 13.33 13.19 23.20
N ALA A 23 14.25 12.98 24.14
CA ALA A 23 14.37 13.72 25.38
C ALA A 23 14.36 15.26 25.20
N ASN A 24 14.96 15.77 24.11
CA ASN A 24 15.08 17.20 23.82
C ASN A 24 14.58 17.62 22.44
N TYR A 25 14.08 16.71 21.60
CA TYR A 25 13.65 17.03 20.23
C TYR A 25 12.40 16.26 19.83
N THR A 26 11.54 16.96 19.09
CA THR A 26 10.35 16.38 18.48
C THR A 26 10.40 16.61 16.98
N VAL A 27 10.52 15.53 16.22
CA VAL A 27 10.44 15.57 14.75
C VAL A 27 9.01 15.23 14.35
N THR A 28 8.44 16.04 13.47
CA THR A 28 7.11 15.82 12.93
C THR A 28 7.24 15.61 11.43
N ASP A 29 6.63 14.55 10.93
CA ASP A 29 6.49 14.28 9.50
C ASP A 29 5.01 14.19 9.17
N SER A 30 4.54 14.88 8.13
CA SER A 30 3.14 14.87 7.74
C SER A 30 2.95 14.82 6.24
N LYS A 31 1.94 14.05 5.82
CA LYS A 31 1.56 13.91 4.42
C LYS A 31 0.05 14.04 4.25
N ASP A 32 -0.34 14.81 3.25
CA ASP A 32 -1.73 15.07 2.92
C ASP A 32 -2.18 14.18 1.74
N PHE A 33 -3.42 13.69 1.82
CA PHE A 33 -4.04 12.83 0.84
C PHE A 33 -5.42 13.38 0.47
N HIS A 34 -5.65 13.57 -0.83
CA HIS A 34 -6.95 13.97 -1.35
C HIS A 34 -7.78 12.73 -1.67
N ILE A 35 -8.94 12.59 -1.02
CA ILE A 35 -9.86 11.49 -1.23
C ILE A 35 -11.10 12.05 -1.92
N PHE A 36 -11.34 11.60 -3.15
CA PHE A 36 -12.52 11.95 -3.92
C PHE A 36 -13.56 10.86 -3.75
N VAL A 37 -14.70 11.22 -3.16
CA VAL A 37 -15.89 10.37 -3.14
C VAL A 37 -16.81 10.87 -4.24
N LEU A 38 -17.10 10.02 -5.22
CA LEU A 38 -18.02 10.33 -6.30
C LEU A 38 -19.31 9.52 -6.14
N THR A 39 -20.43 10.12 -6.49
CA THR A 39 -21.70 9.40 -6.60
C THR A 39 -21.71 8.53 -7.86
N LYS A 40 -22.60 7.54 -7.87
CA LYS A 40 -22.75 6.61 -9.00
C LYS A 40 -23.12 7.32 -10.32
N SER A 41 -23.83 8.45 -10.25
CA SER A 41 -24.16 9.29 -11.41
C SER A 41 -22.94 10.03 -11.94
N ASP A 42 -22.10 10.58 -11.06
CA ASP A 42 -20.94 11.38 -11.46
C ASP A 42 -19.77 10.51 -11.93
N SER A 43 -19.70 9.26 -11.47
CA SER A 43 -18.71 8.27 -11.91
C SER A 43 -18.87 7.90 -13.40
N GLN A 44 -20.06 8.03 -13.98
CA GLN A 44 -20.32 7.70 -15.39
C GLN A 44 -19.96 8.83 -16.36
N ALA A 45 -19.89 10.08 -15.91
CA ALA A 45 -19.51 11.22 -16.74
C ALA A 45 -18.01 11.26 -17.06
N ILE A 46 -17.16 10.70 -16.18
CA ILE A 46 -15.70 10.74 -16.30
C ILE A 46 -15.15 9.73 -17.31
N VAL A 47 -15.94 8.72 -17.70
CA VAL A 47 -15.48 7.63 -18.60
C VAL A 47 -15.43 8.05 -20.08
N THR A 48 -15.95 9.22 -20.45
CA THR A 48 -16.18 9.56 -21.88
C THR A 48 -15.14 10.49 -22.51
N GLU A 49 -14.14 10.98 -21.78
CA GLU A 49 -13.08 11.81 -22.36
C GLU A 49 -11.70 11.36 -21.84
N GLU A 50 -11.06 10.44 -22.57
CA GLU A 50 -9.63 10.45 -22.92
C GLU A 50 -9.26 9.13 -23.61
N ALA A 51 -9.53 9.06 -24.92
CA ALA A 51 -8.93 8.09 -25.82
C ALA A 51 -8.11 8.85 -26.88
N SER A 52 -6.92 9.30 -26.49
CA SER A 52 -5.87 9.64 -27.44
C SER A 52 -4.53 9.19 -26.85
N GLU A 53 -3.98 8.11 -27.39
CA GLU A 53 -2.66 7.58 -27.05
C GLU A 53 -1.55 8.63 -27.28
N PRO A 54 -0.53 8.71 -26.41
CA PRO A 54 0.76 9.27 -26.77
C PRO A 54 1.83 8.17 -26.91
N PRO A 55 2.89 8.41 -27.70
CA PRO A 55 3.77 7.39 -28.23
C PRO A 55 4.76 6.83 -27.19
N LEU A 56 5.18 5.61 -27.49
CA LEU A 56 6.17 4.79 -26.80
C LEU A 56 7.51 5.53 -26.58
N SER A 57 7.73 6.12 -25.42
CA SER A 57 9.04 6.26 -24.75
C SER A 57 8.90 7.17 -23.54
N ASN A 58 8.83 6.57 -22.35
CA ASN A 58 9.31 7.07 -21.05
C ASN A 58 8.62 6.25 -19.97
N ILE A 59 9.40 5.75 -19.01
CA ILE A 59 8.90 5.02 -17.84
C ILE A 59 7.88 5.92 -17.15
N ARG A 60 6.59 5.58 -17.32
CA ARG A 60 5.45 6.34 -16.82
C ARG A 60 5.42 6.19 -15.30
N ARG A 61 6.10 7.07 -14.58
CA ARG A 61 5.77 7.27 -13.16
C ARG A 61 4.29 7.65 -13.11
N PRO A 62 3.45 6.93 -12.36
CA PRO A 62 2.09 7.39 -12.14
C PRO A 62 2.12 8.82 -11.58
N PRO A 63 1.11 9.66 -11.89
CA PRO A 63 0.99 10.99 -11.31
C PRO A 63 1.17 10.92 -9.80
N PRO A 64 1.82 11.90 -9.16
CA PRO A 64 2.20 11.84 -7.75
C PRO A 64 1.02 11.61 -6.78
N ASP A 65 -0.21 11.80 -7.25
CA ASP A 65 -1.45 11.76 -6.45
C ASP A 65 -2.24 10.45 -6.58
N THR A 66 -1.86 9.50 -7.44
CA THR A 66 -2.54 8.20 -7.50
C THR A 66 -2.02 7.28 -6.38
N PRO A 67 -2.88 6.73 -5.51
CA PRO A 67 -2.44 5.84 -4.44
C PRO A 67 -1.85 4.56 -5.05
N GLN A 68 -0.65 4.18 -4.59
CA GLN A 68 0.09 3.00 -5.09
C GLN A 68 -0.21 1.74 -4.28
N GLY A 69 -0.99 1.85 -3.21
CA GLY A 69 -1.33 0.73 -2.35
C GLY A 69 -2.24 1.16 -1.20
N TYR A 70 -2.48 0.23 -0.30
CA TYR A 70 -3.36 0.39 0.86
C TYR A 70 -2.81 -0.35 2.08
N CYS A 71 -3.19 0.07 3.28
CA CYS A 71 -2.84 -0.63 4.51
C CYS A 71 -4.03 -1.48 4.99
N SER A 72 -3.82 -2.76 5.28
CA SER A 72 -4.84 -3.68 5.79
C SER A 72 -4.24 -4.68 6.77
N LEU A 73 -5.09 -5.43 7.48
CA LEU A 73 -4.62 -6.56 8.29
C LEU A 73 -3.91 -7.58 7.39
N TYR A 74 -2.81 -8.14 7.90
CA TYR A 74 -2.09 -9.18 7.18
C TYR A 74 -2.93 -10.46 7.10
N THR A 75 -3.24 -10.89 5.88
CA THR A 75 -4.04 -12.10 5.59
C THR A 75 -3.23 -13.29 5.11
N GLY A 76 -1.93 -13.10 4.87
CA GLY A 76 -1.03 -14.13 4.37
C GLY A 76 -0.65 -15.18 5.42
N THR A 77 0.07 -16.21 4.97
CA THR A 77 0.55 -17.31 5.83
C THR A 77 2.06 -17.28 6.04
N THR A 78 2.82 -16.78 5.07
CA THR A 78 4.29 -16.83 5.06
C THR A 78 4.89 -16.06 6.24
N CYS A 79 4.48 -14.80 6.42
CA CYS A 79 5.00 -13.91 7.46
C CYS A 79 4.17 -13.92 8.76
N ARG A 80 3.15 -14.80 8.85
CA ARG A 80 2.14 -14.75 9.93
C ARG A 80 2.73 -14.93 11.33
N LYS A 81 3.78 -15.75 11.46
CA LYS A 81 4.48 -15.97 12.73
C LYS A 81 5.29 -14.76 13.19
N TYR A 82 5.71 -13.87 12.29
CA TYR A 82 6.54 -12.69 12.60
C TYR A 82 5.70 -11.44 12.79
N LEU A 83 4.62 -11.31 12.03
CA LEU A 83 3.78 -10.11 12.06
C LEU A 83 2.79 -10.10 13.22
N GLY A 84 2.63 -11.20 13.97
CA GLY A 84 1.85 -11.23 15.21
C GLY A 84 0.45 -10.60 15.11
N SER A 85 -0.04 -10.03 16.21
CA SER A 85 -1.22 -9.13 16.20
C SER A 85 -0.86 -7.71 15.74
N ALA A 86 0.28 -7.53 15.08
CA ALA A 86 0.81 -6.21 14.76
C ALA A 86 0.07 -5.59 13.58
N GLY A 87 -0.83 -4.67 13.90
CA GLY A 87 -1.20 -3.54 13.06
C GLY A 87 -1.66 -3.84 11.63
N LEU A 88 -1.65 -2.80 10.82
CA LEU A 88 -1.94 -2.87 9.39
C LEU A 88 -0.62 -2.95 8.63
N VAL A 89 -0.55 -3.81 7.62
CA VAL A 89 0.57 -3.94 6.67
C VAL A 89 0.21 -3.28 5.35
N TYR A 90 1.23 -2.82 4.62
CA TYR A 90 1.06 -2.22 3.30
C TYR A 90 0.93 -3.29 2.23
N TYR A 91 -0.08 -3.16 1.37
CA TYR A 91 -0.31 -3.93 0.16
C TYR A 91 -0.19 -3.01 -1.05
N ASN A 92 0.60 -3.44 -2.04
CA ASN A 92 0.68 -2.74 -3.32
C ASN A 92 -0.58 -3.04 -4.15
N PHE A 93 -1.09 -2.07 -4.90
CA PHE A 93 -2.15 -2.34 -5.88
C PHE A 93 -1.57 -3.14 -7.03
N SER A 94 -1.82 -4.45 -7.02
CA SER A 94 -1.38 -5.30 -8.10
C SER A 94 -2.15 -5.00 -9.38
N THR A 95 -1.43 -4.88 -10.49
CA THR A 95 -2.03 -4.69 -11.84
C THR A 95 -2.32 -6.01 -12.54
N ASP A 96 -1.91 -7.15 -11.96
CA ASP A 96 -1.96 -8.48 -12.58
C ASP A 96 -3.29 -9.22 -12.40
N GLY A 97 -4.24 -8.65 -11.64
CA GLY A 97 -5.54 -9.29 -11.37
C GLY A 97 -5.43 -10.58 -10.54
N SER A 98 -4.28 -10.85 -9.92
CA SER A 98 -4.09 -12.02 -9.07
C SER A 98 -5.00 -11.95 -7.84
N PRO A 99 -5.62 -13.07 -7.43
CA PRO A 99 -6.34 -13.14 -6.16
C PRO A 99 -5.39 -13.11 -4.95
N ILE A 100 -4.11 -13.40 -5.15
CA ILE A 100 -3.09 -13.39 -4.11
C ILE A 100 -2.40 -12.02 -4.13
N PRO A 101 -2.30 -11.31 -2.99
CA PRO A 101 -1.56 -10.07 -2.92
C PRO A 101 -0.10 -10.27 -3.34
N VAL A 102 0.41 -9.42 -4.25
CA VAL A 102 1.76 -9.55 -4.80
C VAL A 102 2.86 -9.62 -3.72
N ASN A 103 2.67 -8.91 -2.62
CA ASN A 103 3.61 -8.92 -1.49
C ASN A 103 3.73 -10.32 -0.86
N GLU A 104 2.63 -11.08 -0.79
CA GLU A 104 2.63 -12.44 -0.26
C GLU A 104 3.35 -13.39 -1.22
N GLN A 105 3.11 -13.24 -2.53
CA GLN A 105 3.78 -14.02 -3.55
C GLN A 105 5.30 -13.82 -3.49
N ILE A 106 5.76 -12.55 -3.43
CA ILE A 106 7.18 -12.23 -3.32
C ILE A 106 7.78 -12.82 -2.04
N ALA A 107 7.10 -12.69 -0.91
CA ALA A 107 7.57 -13.25 0.35
C ALA A 107 7.70 -14.77 0.28
N GLN A 108 6.71 -15.46 -0.29
CA GLN A 108 6.75 -16.91 -0.47
C GLN A 108 7.89 -17.36 -1.39
N ASP A 109 8.04 -16.71 -2.54
CA ASP A 109 9.06 -17.09 -3.52
C ASP A 109 10.47 -16.87 -2.96
N LEU A 110 10.73 -15.74 -2.28
CA LEU A 110 12.01 -15.48 -1.63
C LEU A 110 12.28 -16.44 -0.46
N TRP A 111 11.22 -16.83 0.26
CA TRP A 111 11.32 -17.81 1.32
C TRP A 111 11.84 -19.15 0.81
N GLU A 112 11.24 -19.63 -0.28
CA GLU A 112 11.57 -20.91 -0.90
C GLU A 112 12.96 -20.86 -1.56
N GLU A 113 13.25 -19.81 -2.33
CA GLU A 113 14.50 -19.67 -3.10
C GLU A 113 15.72 -19.42 -2.21
N VAL A 114 15.61 -18.50 -1.25
CA VAL A 114 16.76 -17.99 -0.51
C VAL A 114 16.74 -18.48 0.93
N ILE A 115 15.68 -18.20 1.67
CA ILE A 115 15.66 -18.32 3.13
C ILE A 115 15.74 -19.78 3.58
N SER A 116 15.03 -20.69 2.88
CA SER A 116 14.96 -22.12 3.22
C SER A 116 16.33 -22.81 3.21
N SER A 117 17.26 -22.32 2.38
CA SER A 117 18.61 -22.87 2.20
C SER A 117 19.62 -22.37 3.24
N LEU A 118 19.29 -21.31 3.98
CA LEU A 118 20.20 -20.71 4.95
C LEU A 118 20.35 -21.59 6.19
N LEU A 119 21.59 -21.65 6.70
CA LEU A 119 21.89 -22.24 8.00
C LEU A 119 21.79 -21.18 9.09
N GLU A 120 21.59 -21.64 10.33
CA GLU A 120 21.67 -20.74 11.48
C GLU A 120 23.09 -20.18 11.64
N PRO A 121 23.24 -18.92 12.07
CA PRO A 121 22.19 -18.02 12.61
C PRO A 121 21.46 -17.16 11.57
N CYS A 122 21.85 -17.26 10.29
CA CYS A 122 21.37 -16.36 9.25
C CYS A 122 19.90 -16.58 8.92
N ARG A 123 19.43 -17.84 8.97
CA ARG A 123 18.05 -18.18 8.63
C ARG A 123 17.06 -17.40 9.49
N THR A 124 17.10 -17.53 10.82
CA THR A 124 16.12 -16.86 11.70
C THR A 124 16.10 -15.34 11.53
N ALA A 125 17.28 -14.73 11.35
CA ALA A 125 17.39 -13.29 11.14
C ALA A 125 16.80 -12.87 9.78
N ALA A 126 17.08 -13.63 8.72
CA ALA A 126 16.57 -13.36 7.39
C ALA A 126 15.05 -13.57 7.30
N GLU A 127 14.52 -14.60 7.98
CA GLU A 127 13.08 -14.84 8.11
C GLU A 127 12.32 -13.67 8.78
N THR A 128 12.96 -12.97 9.72
CA THR A 128 12.35 -11.83 10.44
C THR A 128 12.47 -10.52 9.66
N LEU A 129 13.51 -10.41 8.82
CA LEU A 129 13.77 -9.22 8.01
C LEU A 129 12.85 -9.14 6.79
N LEU A 130 12.50 -10.29 6.23
CA LEU A 130 11.62 -10.44 5.07
C LEU A 130 10.16 -10.08 5.41
#